data_AF-A0A7Y8FT37-F1
#
_entry.id   AF-A0A7Y8FT37-F1
#
_cell.length_a   1.000
_cell.length_b   1.000
_cell.length_c   1.000
_cell.angle_alpha   90.00
_cell.angle_beta   90.00
_cell.angle_gamma   90.00
#
_symmetry.space_group_name_H-M   'P 1'
#
loop_
_entity.id
_entity.type
_entity.pdbx_description
1 polymer ?
#
loop_
_entity_poly.entity_id
_entity_poly.type
_entity_poly.pdbx_seq_one_letter_code
_entity_poly.pdbx_strand_id
1 'polypeptide(L)'
;LLLDIAPRGRGLRGYLDTAANLRAEGEPRYRVLGDLLTGEGAVLYWRLIDRDAADGAPAYEFKMTLDEVWADFANAGSSTLSGQVLDLERPLALTERDNRFIAHKQLFPEARQRIGLNPTLLAWLIAPEHRLFHQLWHATRDQWHKLSEEKRDALRGIGWQPGPRGQERDARGKRKDRNGSGIDFFFMHRHMLGTARSMQDLPSWPQFPEPQPALERDRLGFLRYFDNHDGFALPPCWSAPDDSDYTQWVSDIKAAETYHSNFQVWESQYRDPRYLAKLTLGQLGSEMELGLHDWLHMRWASVPRDPSNGAPVPFARDPADFAARWYAPQNDFLGDPFSSHVNPVFWHFHGWIDDRIEDWFRAHERFNPGEVSRLEVNGVKWFAQGRWVEVADPWLGPDTHGCSTTPGLQMGRSMEMDPETMKLALRITFAEEDGLQALFKRVPKRPWYARHLKLK
;
A
#
# COMPACT_ATOMS: atom_id res chain seq x y z
N LEU A 1 5.97 23.54 15.88
CA LEU A 1 5.74 22.50 16.90
C LEU A 1 5.95 21.15 16.26
N LEU A 2 6.88 20.35 16.78
CA LEU A 2 7.09 18.94 16.44
C LEU A 2 6.76 18.12 17.67
N LEU A 3 6.02 17.03 17.50
CA LEU A 3 5.62 16.12 18.56
C LEU A 3 5.90 14.69 18.11
N ASP A 4 6.37 13.87 19.03
CA ASP A 4 6.65 12.46 18.81
C ASP A 4 6.24 11.64 20.04
N ILE A 5 5.79 10.41 19.79
CA ILE A 5 5.42 9.43 20.80
C ILE A 5 5.96 8.10 20.32
N ALA A 6 6.75 7.42 21.15
CA ALA A 6 7.29 6.12 20.79
C ALA A 6 6.16 5.10 20.54
N PRO A 7 6.37 4.06 19.71
CA PRO A 7 5.40 2.98 19.56
C PRO A 7 5.04 2.38 20.94
N ARG A 8 3.75 2.42 21.32
CA ARG A 8 3.23 2.04 22.65
C ARG A 8 3.75 2.87 23.84
N GLY A 9 4.44 3.97 23.57
CA GLY A 9 4.93 4.91 24.57
C GLY A 9 3.80 5.75 25.16
N ARG A 10 4.00 6.18 26.41
CA ARG A 10 3.11 7.13 27.10
C ARG A 10 3.76 8.49 27.33
N GLY A 11 5.04 8.62 27.01
CA GLY A 11 5.76 9.90 27.06
C GLY A 11 5.59 10.67 25.75
N LEU A 12 5.30 11.96 25.87
CA LEU A 12 5.25 12.92 24.77
C LEU A 12 6.54 13.75 24.78
N ARG A 13 7.17 13.86 23.62
CA ARG A 13 8.39 14.65 23.43
C ARG A 13 8.28 15.49 22.17
N GLY A 14 9.09 16.54 22.09
CA GLY A 14 9.00 17.43 20.94
C GLY A 14 9.86 18.68 21.02
N TYR A 15 9.62 19.58 20.07
CA TYR A 15 10.29 20.86 19.98
C TYR A 15 9.32 21.96 19.53
N LEU A 16 9.50 23.16 20.05
CA LEU A 16 8.78 24.36 19.64
C LEU A 16 9.77 25.47 19.31
N ASP A 17 9.74 25.92 18.06
CA ASP A 17 10.49 27.04 17.54
C ASP A 17 9.90 27.45 16.17
N THR A 18 10.49 28.45 15.54
CA THR A 18 10.24 28.83 14.15
C THR A 18 10.55 27.68 13.18
N ALA A 19 9.91 27.71 12.02
CA ALA A 19 10.09 26.73 10.96
C ALA A 19 11.56 26.61 10.49
N ALA A 20 12.30 27.72 10.51
CA ALA A 20 13.73 27.76 10.15
C ALA A 20 14.58 27.06 11.20
N ASN A 21 14.39 27.37 12.49
CA ASN A 21 15.18 26.78 13.57
C ASN A 21 14.89 25.28 13.77
N LEU A 22 13.64 24.84 13.59
CA LEU A 22 13.31 23.41 13.61
C LEU A 22 14.06 22.62 12.52
N ARG A 23 14.41 23.27 11.40
CA ARG A 23 15.17 22.71 10.27
C ARG A 23 16.67 23.00 10.31
N ALA A 24 17.15 23.77 11.29
CA ALA A 24 18.57 24.02 11.49
C ALA A 24 19.23 22.87 12.27
N GLU A 25 20.56 22.81 12.29
CA GLU A 25 21.32 21.82 13.08
C GLU A 25 21.26 22.11 14.59
N GLY A 26 21.27 23.39 14.98
CA GLY A 26 21.25 23.82 16.38
C GLY A 26 20.02 23.37 17.17
N GLU A 27 20.11 23.39 18.50
CA GLU A 27 18.99 23.02 19.37
C GLU A 27 17.86 24.04 19.27
N PRO A 28 16.60 23.62 19.00
CA PRO A 28 15.44 24.51 19.01
C PRO A 28 15.27 25.21 20.36
N ARG A 29 14.66 26.40 20.35
CA ARG A 29 14.47 27.23 21.55
C ARG A 29 13.83 26.47 22.71
N TYR A 30 12.75 25.74 22.44
CA TYR A 30 12.01 25.00 23.46
C TYR A 30 11.96 23.52 23.15
N ARG A 31 12.21 22.71 24.18
CA ARG A 31 11.90 21.28 24.22
C ARG A 31 10.52 21.06 24.83
N VAL A 32 9.75 20.16 24.23
CA VAL A 32 8.45 19.73 24.75
C VAL A 32 8.63 18.46 25.56
N LEU A 33 8.07 18.44 26.77
CA LEU A 33 8.03 17.27 27.65
C LEU A 33 6.64 17.09 28.24
N GLY A 34 6.03 15.93 28.06
CA GLY A 34 4.72 15.59 28.62
C GLY A 34 4.47 14.09 28.67
N ASP A 35 3.25 13.73 29.01
CA ASP A 35 2.82 12.33 29.11
C ASP A 35 1.32 12.20 28.83
N LEU A 36 0.89 10.96 28.55
CA LEU A 36 -0.49 10.55 28.33
C LEU A 36 -1.02 9.72 29.51
N LEU A 37 -0.57 9.99 30.74
CA LEU A 37 -1.01 9.26 31.94
C LEU A 37 -2.38 9.72 32.43
N THR A 38 -2.66 11.00 32.27
CA THR A 38 -3.89 11.66 32.72
C THR A 38 -4.78 11.98 31.52
N GLY A 39 -6.00 11.45 31.52
CA GLY A 39 -7.05 11.92 30.61
C GLY A 39 -7.87 10.81 29.98
N GLU A 40 -9.16 10.82 30.28
CA GLU A 40 -10.23 10.31 29.41
C GLU A 40 -10.31 11.14 28.11
N GLY A 41 -9.18 11.32 27.41
CA GLY A 41 -9.06 11.97 26.09
C GLY A 41 -9.34 13.47 26.00
N ALA A 42 -10.01 14.09 26.97
CA ALA A 42 -10.56 15.44 26.80
C ALA A 42 -9.54 16.59 26.93
N VAL A 43 -8.48 16.45 27.75
CA VAL A 43 -7.50 17.52 28.00
C VAL A 43 -6.09 16.96 28.09
N LEU A 44 -5.15 17.58 27.38
CA LEU A 44 -3.74 17.23 27.34
C LEU A 44 -2.88 18.32 28.01
N TYR A 45 -1.78 17.90 28.62
CA TYR A 45 -0.80 18.78 29.25
C TYR A 45 0.62 18.45 28.79
N TRP A 46 1.41 19.48 28.52
CA TRP A 46 2.85 19.35 28.37
C TRP A 46 3.56 20.60 28.86
N ARG A 47 4.87 20.50 29.03
CA ARG A 47 5.74 21.57 29.48
C ARG A 47 6.75 21.95 28.41
N LEU A 48 7.14 23.22 28.40
CA LEU A 48 8.26 23.70 27.61
C LEU A 48 9.46 23.94 28.53
N ILE A 49 10.58 23.32 28.16
CA ILE A 49 11.89 23.58 28.77
C ILE A 49 12.66 24.47 27.81
N ASP A 50 13.07 25.64 28.28
CA ASP A 50 13.92 26.55 27.51
C ASP A 50 15.34 25.97 27.41
N ARG A 51 15.94 25.95 26.22
CA ARG A 51 17.30 25.42 26.04
C ARG A 51 18.35 26.18 26.86
N ASP A 52 18.08 27.45 27.20
CA ASP A 52 18.98 28.28 27.99
C ASP A 52 18.74 28.13 29.51
N ALA A 53 17.76 27.33 29.94
CA ALA A 53 17.48 27.07 31.35
C ALA A 53 18.59 26.22 31.98
N ALA A 54 19.32 26.79 32.95
CA ALA A 54 20.51 26.19 33.53
C ALA A 54 20.25 24.88 34.30
N ASP A 55 19.06 24.70 34.85
CA ASP A 55 18.62 23.54 35.64
C ASP A 55 17.65 22.62 34.86
N GLY A 56 17.31 22.98 33.63
CA GLY A 56 16.33 22.27 32.82
C GLY A 56 14.89 22.39 33.35
N ALA A 57 14.60 23.37 34.21
CA ALA A 57 13.27 23.58 34.73
C ALA A 57 12.28 23.99 33.61
N PRO A 58 11.03 23.48 33.64
CA PRO A 58 9.95 23.98 32.82
C PRO A 58 9.68 25.48 33.01
N ALA A 59 9.65 26.24 31.91
CA ALA A 59 9.28 27.65 31.92
C ALA A 59 7.77 27.85 31.68
N TYR A 60 7.17 26.99 30.86
CA TYR A 60 5.76 27.08 30.49
C TYR A 60 5.05 25.74 30.59
N GLU A 61 3.75 25.79 30.86
CA GLU A 61 2.82 24.66 30.75
C GLU A 61 1.75 24.96 29.71
N PHE A 62 1.47 24.00 28.85
CA PHE A 62 0.38 24.06 27.90
C PHE A 62 -0.75 23.16 28.41
N LYS A 63 -1.97 23.69 28.38
CA LYS A 63 -3.22 22.97 28.64
C LYS A 63 -4.10 23.08 27.40
N MET A 64 -4.54 21.97 26.83
CA MET A 64 -5.20 21.99 25.52
C MET A 64 -6.18 20.84 25.31
N THR A 65 -6.98 20.99 24.26
CA THR A 65 -7.87 19.95 23.70
C THR A 65 -7.42 19.60 22.28
N LEU A 66 -7.80 18.40 21.83
CA LEU A 66 -7.60 17.94 20.46
C LEU A 66 -8.96 17.91 19.74
N ASP A 67 -9.07 18.69 18.67
CA ASP A 67 -10.24 18.73 17.80
C ASP A 67 -9.90 18.08 16.46
N GLU A 68 -10.73 17.13 16.00
CA GLU A 68 -10.46 16.35 14.78
C GLU A 68 -11.63 16.40 13.81
N VAL A 69 -11.33 16.65 12.54
CA VAL A 69 -12.27 16.41 11.45
C VAL A 69 -12.11 14.95 11.03
N TRP A 70 -13.22 14.20 10.93
CA TRP A 70 -13.20 12.75 10.66
C TRP A 70 -12.58 11.91 11.78
N ALA A 71 -12.79 12.28 13.04
CA ALA A 71 -12.22 11.63 14.23
C ALA A 71 -12.36 10.10 14.22
N ASP A 72 -13.51 9.57 13.76
CA ASP A 72 -13.78 8.12 13.68
C ASP A 72 -12.80 7.35 12.79
N PHE A 73 -12.04 8.06 11.94
CA PHE A 73 -11.08 7.49 10.98
C PHE A 73 -9.61 7.80 11.35
N ALA A 74 -9.36 8.27 12.57
CA ALA A 74 -8.04 8.66 13.08
C ALA A 74 -7.31 9.67 12.15
N ASN A 75 -6.14 9.32 11.62
CA ASN A 75 -5.31 10.23 10.82
C ASN A 75 -5.86 10.56 9.41
N ALA A 76 -7.10 10.18 9.11
CA ALA A 76 -7.69 10.42 7.80
C ALA A 76 -8.11 11.89 7.55
N GLY A 77 -8.18 12.71 8.60
CA GLY A 77 -8.55 14.12 8.51
C GLY A 77 -7.52 15.09 9.07
N SER A 78 -7.93 16.35 9.19
CA SER A 78 -7.16 17.42 9.82
C SER A 78 -7.43 17.44 11.32
N SER A 79 -6.40 17.69 12.12
CA SER A 79 -6.51 17.83 13.57
C SER A 79 -5.96 19.19 14.02
N THR A 80 -6.55 19.76 15.08
CA THR A 80 -6.12 21.01 15.69
C THR A 80 -5.95 20.82 17.19
N LEU A 81 -4.83 21.28 17.73
CA LEU A 81 -4.63 21.44 19.17
C LEU A 81 -4.89 22.89 19.53
N SER A 82 -5.81 23.15 20.46
CA SER A 82 -6.15 24.50 20.90
C SER A 82 -6.18 24.59 22.42
N GLY A 83 -5.70 25.72 22.97
CA GLY A 83 -5.60 25.83 24.42
C GLY A 83 -4.91 27.07 24.94
N GLN A 84 -4.44 26.96 26.17
CA GLN A 84 -3.80 28.02 26.95
C GLN A 84 -2.35 27.69 27.26
N VAL A 85 -1.54 28.75 27.42
CA VAL A 85 -0.13 28.69 27.82
C VAL A 85 0.05 29.42 29.16
N LEU A 86 0.46 28.67 30.18
CA LEU A 86 0.72 29.14 31.53
C LEU A 86 2.22 29.39 31.70
N ASP A 87 2.56 30.55 32.25
CA ASP A 87 3.91 30.94 32.66
C ASP A 87 4.15 30.42 34.08
N LEU A 88 5.05 29.45 34.24
CA LEU A 88 5.24 28.74 35.51
C LEU A 88 6.00 29.57 36.56
N GLU A 89 6.67 30.64 36.14
CA GLU A 89 7.30 31.58 37.07
C GLU A 89 6.30 32.61 37.61
N ARG A 90 5.12 32.71 37.00
CA ARG A 90 4.09 33.66 37.44
C ARG A 90 3.37 33.17 38.71
N PRO A 91 3.33 33.97 39.79
CA PRO A 91 2.57 33.61 40.99
C PRO A 91 1.08 33.42 40.70
N LEU A 92 0.50 32.33 41.22
CA LEU A 92 -0.92 31.97 41.05
C LEU A 92 -1.91 32.99 41.63
N ALA A 93 -1.46 33.85 42.55
CA ALA A 93 -2.29 34.90 43.13
C ALA A 93 -2.55 36.07 42.17
N LEU A 94 -1.81 36.17 41.06
CA LEU A 94 -2.01 37.18 40.05
C LEU A 94 -3.08 36.73 39.05
N THR A 95 -3.79 37.70 38.46
CA THR A 95 -4.74 37.43 37.37
C THR A 95 -4.09 36.62 36.25
N GLU A 96 -4.80 35.61 35.77
CA GLU A 96 -4.39 34.79 34.63
C GLU A 96 -4.20 35.66 33.39
N ARG A 97 -3.16 35.35 32.60
CA ARG A 97 -2.92 36.02 31.32
C ARG A 97 -3.77 35.36 30.23
N ASP A 98 -4.25 36.17 29.30
CA ASP A 98 -4.88 35.67 28.07
C ASP A 98 -3.82 35.22 27.06
N ASN A 99 -3.18 34.08 27.36
CA ASN A 99 -2.15 33.47 26.53
C ASN A 99 -2.72 32.19 25.90
N ARG A 100 -3.12 32.28 24.63
CA ARG A 100 -3.74 31.18 23.89
C ARG A 100 -2.88 30.74 22.71
N PHE A 101 -3.07 29.50 22.28
CA PHE A 101 -2.44 28.98 21.08
C PHE A 101 -3.40 28.09 20.28
N ILE A 102 -3.10 27.98 18.99
CA ILE A 102 -3.73 27.04 18.06
C ILE A 102 -2.61 26.42 17.23
N ALA A 103 -2.56 25.09 17.17
CA ALA A 103 -1.63 24.35 16.35
C ALA A 103 -2.40 23.43 15.40
N HIS A 104 -2.27 23.69 14.10
CA HIS A 104 -2.85 22.84 13.06
C HIS A 104 -1.87 21.76 12.64
N LYS A 105 -2.33 20.51 12.61
CA LYS A 105 -1.56 19.39 12.07
C LYS A 105 -1.40 19.56 10.57
N GLN A 106 -0.15 19.52 10.10
CA GLN A 106 0.14 19.50 8.67
C GLN A 106 -0.34 18.17 8.08
N LEU A 107 -1.00 18.23 6.92
CA LEU A 107 -1.45 17.02 6.22
C LEU A 107 -0.23 16.26 5.70
N PHE A 108 -0.26 14.93 5.85
CA PHE A 108 0.77 14.07 5.30
C PHE A 108 0.67 14.06 3.76
N PRO A 109 1.73 14.47 3.03
CA PRO A 109 1.68 14.53 1.58
C PRO A 109 1.58 13.13 0.95
N GLU A 110 0.71 12.97 -0.04
CA GLU A 110 0.55 11.69 -0.74
C GLU A 110 1.66 11.46 -1.76
N ALA A 111 1.96 10.21 -2.08
CA ALA A 111 3.03 9.84 -3.00
C ALA A 111 2.93 10.56 -4.36
N ARG A 112 1.72 10.68 -4.93
CA ARG A 112 1.47 11.41 -6.19
C ARG A 112 1.84 12.90 -6.15
N GLN A 113 1.92 13.51 -4.96
CA GLN A 113 2.31 14.91 -4.78
C GLN A 113 3.83 15.08 -4.67
N ARG A 114 4.58 13.97 -4.69
CA ARG A 114 6.04 13.92 -4.50
C ARG A 114 6.74 13.27 -5.69
N ILE A 115 6.09 12.25 -6.25
CA ILE A 115 6.54 11.53 -7.45
C ILE A 115 5.53 11.78 -8.56
N GLY A 116 5.89 12.66 -9.49
CA GLY A 116 5.03 12.99 -10.62
C GLY A 116 5.03 11.88 -11.67
N LEU A 117 3.85 11.39 -12.03
CA LEU A 117 3.66 10.59 -13.25
C LEU A 117 3.36 11.53 -14.41
N ASN A 118 4.09 11.36 -15.51
CA ASN A 118 3.90 12.20 -16.69
C ASN A 118 2.51 11.96 -17.31
N PRO A 119 1.99 12.92 -18.10
CA PRO A 119 0.63 12.83 -18.62
C PRO A 119 0.35 11.58 -19.46
N THR A 120 1.33 11.11 -20.23
CA THR A 120 1.19 9.91 -21.09
C THR A 120 1.01 8.65 -20.25
N LEU A 121 1.92 8.43 -19.28
CA LEU A 121 1.83 7.29 -18.38
C LEU A 121 0.54 7.37 -17.56
N LEU A 122 0.24 8.53 -16.95
CA LEU A 122 -0.97 8.69 -16.14
C LEU A 122 -2.24 8.42 -16.94
N ALA A 123 -2.33 8.91 -18.19
CA ALA A 123 -3.48 8.66 -19.05
C ALA A 123 -3.69 7.17 -19.36
N TRP A 124 -2.60 6.42 -19.59
CA TRP A 124 -2.66 4.97 -19.78
C TRP A 124 -3.13 4.26 -18.50
N LEU A 125 -2.61 4.66 -17.33
CA LEU A 125 -2.94 4.04 -16.05
C LEU A 125 -4.38 4.28 -15.63
N ILE A 126 -4.92 5.48 -15.83
CA ILE A 126 -6.29 5.80 -15.40
C ILE A 126 -7.35 5.37 -16.42
N ALA A 127 -6.93 4.90 -17.60
CA ALA A 127 -7.84 4.44 -18.65
C ALA A 127 -8.75 3.33 -18.10
N PRO A 128 -10.07 3.37 -18.40
CA PRO A 128 -10.99 2.35 -17.93
C PRO A 128 -10.55 0.92 -18.22
N GLU A 129 -9.98 0.71 -19.41
CA GLU A 129 -9.43 -0.55 -19.88
C GLU A 129 -8.35 -1.08 -18.93
N HIS A 130 -7.38 -0.25 -18.56
CA HIS A 130 -6.24 -0.67 -17.74
C HIS A 130 -6.66 -0.94 -16.29
N ARG A 131 -7.52 -0.07 -15.72
CA ARG A 131 -8.07 -0.27 -14.37
C ARG A 131 -8.87 -1.55 -14.24
N LEU A 132 -9.76 -1.80 -15.20
CA LEU A 132 -10.60 -2.99 -15.23
C LEU A 132 -9.77 -4.25 -15.50
N PHE A 133 -8.79 -4.17 -16.41
CA PHE A 133 -7.85 -5.26 -16.69
C PHE A 133 -7.13 -5.70 -15.43
N HIS A 134 -6.49 -4.76 -14.73
CA HIS A 134 -5.70 -5.09 -13.54
C HIS A 134 -6.57 -5.66 -12.42
N GLN A 135 -7.76 -5.07 -12.19
CA GLN A 135 -8.72 -5.59 -11.22
C GLN A 135 -9.17 -7.02 -11.59
N LEU A 136 -9.58 -7.25 -12.84
CA LEU A 136 -10.13 -8.52 -13.28
C LEU A 136 -9.09 -9.63 -13.36
N TRP A 137 -7.87 -9.31 -13.80
CA TRP A 137 -6.74 -10.23 -13.83
C TRP A 137 -6.44 -10.78 -12.43
N HIS A 138 -6.42 -9.92 -11.40
CA HIS A 138 -6.32 -10.38 -10.01
C HIS A 138 -7.57 -11.14 -9.56
N ALA A 139 -8.76 -10.62 -9.90
CA ALA A 139 -10.02 -11.17 -9.41
C ALA A 139 -10.25 -12.62 -9.84
N THR A 140 -10.05 -12.93 -11.12
CA THR A 140 -10.32 -14.28 -11.63
C THR A 140 -9.32 -15.28 -11.05
N ARG A 141 -8.02 -14.96 -10.98
CA ARG A 141 -6.98 -15.81 -10.37
C ARG A 141 -7.25 -16.09 -8.90
N ASP A 142 -7.58 -15.06 -8.13
CA ASP A 142 -7.75 -15.16 -6.68
C ASP A 142 -9.04 -15.89 -6.29
N GLN A 143 -10.12 -15.67 -7.04
CA GLN A 143 -11.42 -16.26 -6.72
C GLN A 143 -11.67 -17.63 -7.38
N TRP A 144 -10.93 -18.02 -8.43
CA TRP A 144 -11.20 -19.23 -9.24
C TRP A 144 -11.51 -20.48 -8.42
N HIS A 145 -10.71 -20.73 -7.38
CA HIS A 145 -10.83 -21.90 -6.51
C HIS A 145 -12.12 -21.94 -5.66
N LYS A 146 -12.85 -20.82 -5.56
CA LYS A 146 -14.13 -20.68 -4.84
C LYS A 146 -15.34 -20.54 -5.76
N LEU A 147 -15.13 -20.23 -7.03
CA LEU A 147 -16.22 -20.10 -8.00
C LEU A 147 -16.86 -21.46 -8.26
N SER A 148 -18.19 -21.48 -8.40
CA SER A 148 -18.94 -22.61 -8.94
C SER A 148 -18.61 -22.82 -10.41
N GLU A 149 -18.91 -24.03 -10.91
CA GLU A 149 -18.62 -24.38 -12.29
C GLU A 149 -19.37 -23.51 -13.30
N GLU A 150 -20.62 -23.12 -12.99
CA GLU A 150 -21.40 -22.20 -13.83
C GLU A 150 -20.69 -20.85 -14.02
N LYS A 151 -20.14 -20.27 -12.94
CA LYS A 151 -19.37 -19.02 -13.01
C LYS A 151 -18.06 -19.21 -13.76
N ARG A 152 -17.39 -20.35 -13.58
CA ARG A 152 -16.17 -20.68 -14.33
C ARG A 152 -16.46 -20.81 -15.83
N ASP A 153 -17.54 -21.47 -16.20
CA ASP A 153 -17.97 -21.62 -17.59
C ASP A 153 -18.37 -20.28 -18.21
N ALA A 154 -19.04 -19.42 -17.44
CA ALA A 154 -19.33 -18.05 -17.88
C ALA A 154 -18.04 -17.26 -18.15
N LEU A 155 -17.04 -17.32 -17.25
CA LEU A 155 -15.75 -16.67 -17.44
C LEU A 155 -14.95 -17.26 -18.60
N ARG A 156 -14.97 -18.58 -18.80
CA ARG A 156 -14.40 -19.26 -19.98
C ARG A 156 -15.09 -18.81 -21.28
N GLY A 157 -16.40 -18.59 -21.23
CA GLY A 157 -17.20 -18.13 -22.37
C GLY A 157 -16.80 -16.74 -22.87
N ILE A 158 -16.22 -15.91 -22.00
CA ILE A 158 -15.73 -14.56 -22.32
C ILE A 158 -14.19 -14.47 -22.29
N GLY A 159 -13.47 -15.61 -22.29
CA GLY A 159 -12.01 -15.66 -22.38
C GLY A 159 -11.24 -15.15 -21.16
N TRP A 160 -11.90 -15.03 -20.00
CA TRP A 160 -11.31 -14.47 -18.77
C TRP A 160 -10.96 -15.51 -17.71
N GLN A 161 -10.89 -16.80 -18.09
CA GLN A 161 -10.37 -17.84 -17.22
C GLN A 161 -8.86 -17.65 -16.99
N PRO A 162 -8.34 -17.90 -15.76
CA PRO A 162 -6.93 -17.65 -15.44
C PRO A 162 -6.04 -18.75 -16.04
N GLY A 163 -5.36 -18.45 -17.14
CA GLY A 163 -4.50 -19.39 -17.86
C GLY A 163 -5.24 -20.26 -18.89
N PRO A 164 -4.68 -21.42 -19.26
CA PRO A 164 -5.22 -22.29 -20.30
C PRO A 164 -6.58 -22.85 -19.94
N ARG A 165 -7.50 -22.85 -20.90
CA ARG A 165 -8.85 -23.38 -20.74
C ARG A 165 -8.81 -24.87 -20.39
N GLY A 166 -9.54 -25.25 -19.34
CA GLY A 166 -9.57 -26.61 -18.78
C GLY A 166 -8.34 -26.99 -17.95
N GLN A 167 -7.34 -26.11 -17.86
CA GLN A 167 -6.13 -26.26 -17.04
C GLN A 167 -5.82 -24.95 -16.33
N GLU A 168 -6.87 -24.28 -15.82
CA GLU A 168 -6.75 -22.96 -15.22
C GLU A 168 -5.86 -22.96 -13.97
N ARG A 169 -5.16 -21.86 -13.75
CA ARG A 169 -4.15 -21.67 -12.71
C ARG A 169 -4.65 -20.70 -11.64
N ASP A 170 -5.39 -21.24 -10.68
CA ASP A 170 -5.84 -20.46 -9.51
C ASP A 170 -4.66 -20.02 -8.63
N ALA A 171 -4.68 -18.78 -8.13
CA ALA A 171 -3.56 -18.22 -7.36
C ALA A 171 -3.67 -18.43 -5.84
N ARG A 172 -4.82 -18.89 -5.36
CA ARG A 172 -5.12 -18.98 -3.91
C ARG A 172 -5.68 -20.33 -3.44
N GLY A 173 -5.87 -21.30 -4.33
CA GLY A 173 -6.33 -22.63 -3.94
C GLY A 173 -5.22 -23.54 -3.44
N LYS A 174 -5.54 -24.83 -3.33
CA LYS A 174 -4.68 -25.81 -2.63
C LYS A 174 -3.34 -26.09 -3.33
N ARG A 175 -3.25 -25.86 -4.64
CA ARG A 175 -2.07 -26.16 -5.48
C ARG A 175 -1.40 -24.91 -6.05
N LYS A 176 -1.71 -23.72 -5.52
CA LYS A 176 -1.17 -22.42 -5.96
C LYS A 176 0.37 -22.36 -6.05
N ASP A 177 1.06 -23.15 -5.23
CA ASP A 177 2.53 -23.24 -5.20
C ASP A 177 3.11 -24.15 -6.30
N ARG A 178 2.27 -24.86 -7.08
CA ARG A 178 2.72 -25.91 -8.03
C ARG A 178 1.98 -25.94 -9.35
N ASN A 179 1.01 -25.04 -9.55
CA ASN A 179 0.20 -25.00 -10.77
C ASN A 179 0.72 -23.96 -11.79
N GLY A 180 1.81 -23.25 -11.49
CA GLY A 180 2.37 -22.21 -12.36
C GLY A 180 1.78 -20.81 -12.18
N SER A 181 0.81 -20.60 -11.26
CA SER A 181 0.18 -19.28 -11.07
C SER A 181 1.16 -18.18 -10.65
N GLY A 182 2.26 -18.54 -9.97
CA GLY A 182 3.33 -17.59 -9.62
C GLY A 182 4.13 -17.08 -10.82
N ILE A 183 4.20 -17.86 -11.92
CA ILE A 183 4.80 -17.40 -13.18
C ILE A 183 3.90 -16.33 -13.80
N ASP A 184 2.57 -16.54 -13.80
CA ASP A 184 1.62 -15.54 -14.30
C ASP A 184 1.78 -14.21 -13.53
N PHE A 185 1.92 -14.27 -12.20
CA PHE A 185 2.17 -13.11 -11.36
C PHE A 185 3.42 -12.33 -11.78
N PHE A 186 4.58 -12.98 -11.84
CA PHE A 186 5.80 -12.27 -12.20
C PHE A 186 5.76 -11.74 -13.63
N PHE A 187 5.29 -12.55 -14.57
CA PHE A 187 5.31 -12.18 -15.98
C PHE A 187 4.39 -11.00 -16.28
N MET A 188 3.17 -10.99 -15.72
CA MET A 188 2.23 -9.88 -15.92
C MET A 188 2.82 -8.56 -15.41
N HIS A 189 3.38 -8.56 -14.20
CA HIS A 189 3.99 -7.35 -13.64
C HIS A 189 5.26 -6.92 -14.37
N ARG A 190 6.11 -7.86 -14.83
CA ARG A 190 7.28 -7.55 -15.68
C ARG A 190 6.85 -6.95 -17.02
N HIS A 191 5.82 -7.50 -17.66
CA HIS A 191 5.25 -6.94 -18.88
C HIS A 191 4.71 -5.51 -18.66
N MET A 192 4.00 -5.30 -17.56
CA MET A 192 3.46 -3.99 -17.19
C MET A 192 4.57 -2.98 -16.88
N LEU A 193 5.64 -3.39 -16.17
CA LEU A 193 6.83 -2.59 -15.92
C LEU A 193 7.55 -2.21 -17.21
N GLY A 194 7.72 -3.14 -18.15
CA GLY A 194 8.34 -2.86 -19.45
C GLY A 194 7.57 -1.79 -20.23
N THR A 195 6.24 -1.89 -20.24
CA THR A 195 5.36 -0.89 -20.86
C THR A 195 5.46 0.46 -20.16
N ALA A 196 5.32 0.49 -18.83
CA ALA A 196 5.37 1.73 -18.05
C ALA A 196 6.74 2.44 -18.18
N ARG A 197 7.83 1.67 -18.10
CA ARG A 197 9.22 2.17 -18.24
C ARG A 197 9.53 2.71 -19.63
N SER A 198 8.79 2.30 -20.66
CA SER A 198 8.90 2.89 -22.00
C SER A 198 8.34 4.31 -22.07
N MET A 199 7.43 4.68 -21.15
CA MET A 199 6.78 6.00 -21.09
C MET A 199 7.42 6.94 -20.08
N GLN A 200 8.01 6.41 -19.00
CA GLN A 200 8.65 7.19 -17.94
C GLN A 200 9.73 6.37 -17.25
N ASP A 201 10.82 6.99 -16.82
CA ASP A 201 11.79 6.32 -15.94
C ASP A 201 11.15 6.01 -14.58
N LEU A 202 11.14 4.73 -14.22
CA LEU A 202 10.51 4.18 -13.01
C LEU A 202 11.52 3.22 -12.35
N PRO A 203 12.52 3.75 -11.64
CA PRO A 203 13.57 2.95 -11.04
C PRO A 203 13.00 2.06 -9.94
N SER A 204 13.44 0.80 -9.91
CA SER A 204 13.17 -0.09 -8.79
C SER A 204 13.74 0.47 -7.49
N TRP A 205 13.15 0.12 -6.35
CA TRP A 205 13.85 0.32 -5.09
C TRP A 205 15.09 -0.59 -5.00
N PRO A 206 16.26 -0.07 -4.60
CA PRO A 206 17.43 -0.90 -4.31
C PRO A 206 17.33 -1.58 -2.94
N GLN A 207 16.50 -1.05 -2.04
CA GLN A 207 16.19 -1.62 -0.73
C GLN A 207 14.84 -1.09 -0.23
N PHE A 208 14.21 -1.75 0.72
CA PHE A 208 12.97 -1.19 1.31
C PHE A 208 13.25 0.09 2.11
N PRO A 209 12.38 1.13 2.04
CA PRO A 209 12.53 2.32 2.86
C PRO A 209 12.45 2.00 4.35
N GLU A 210 13.37 2.58 5.12
CA GLU A 210 13.43 2.39 6.57
C GLU A 210 12.24 3.06 7.30
N PRO A 211 11.89 2.58 8.50
CA PRO A 211 10.87 3.22 9.33
C PRO A 211 11.23 4.66 9.72
N GLN A 212 10.21 5.42 10.16
CA GLN A 212 10.36 6.77 10.70
C GLN A 212 11.50 6.84 11.75
N PRO A 213 12.47 7.76 11.61
CA PRO A 213 13.48 7.99 12.64
C PRO A 213 12.84 8.61 13.89
N ALA A 214 13.37 8.28 15.07
CA ALA A 214 12.93 8.91 16.32
C ALA A 214 13.31 10.41 16.33
N LEU A 215 12.37 11.28 16.73
CA LEU A 215 12.55 12.74 16.69
C LEU A 215 13.80 13.23 17.44
N GLU A 216 14.10 12.63 18.60
CA GLU A 216 15.27 12.99 19.42
C GLU A 216 16.59 12.53 18.82
N ARG A 217 16.58 11.51 17.95
CA ARG A 217 17.79 10.96 17.32
C ARG A 217 18.13 11.68 16.03
N ASP A 218 17.12 11.96 15.19
CA ASP A 218 17.29 12.68 13.95
C ASP A 218 16.07 13.56 13.66
N ARG A 219 16.12 14.80 14.16
CA ARG A 219 15.06 15.80 13.97
C ARG A 219 14.85 16.15 12.49
N LEU A 220 15.92 16.24 11.71
CA LEU A 220 15.83 16.64 10.31
C LEU A 220 15.27 15.49 9.45
N GLY A 221 15.69 14.25 9.74
CA GLY A 221 15.09 13.05 9.15
C GLY A 221 13.62 12.91 9.49
N PHE A 222 13.23 13.15 10.74
CA PHE A 222 11.82 13.16 11.16
C PHE A 222 11.00 14.18 10.35
N LEU A 223 11.50 15.41 10.20
CA LEU A 223 10.86 16.44 9.38
C LEU A 223 10.70 16.02 7.91
N ARG A 224 11.77 15.50 7.29
CA ARG A 224 11.72 15.00 5.90
C ARG A 224 10.74 13.83 5.73
N TYR A 225 10.64 12.98 6.74
CA TYR A 225 9.72 11.85 6.75
C TYR A 225 8.26 12.30 6.73
N PHE A 226 7.87 13.25 7.59
CA PHE A 226 6.50 13.79 7.61
C PHE A 226 6.17 14.72 6.44
N ASP A 227 7.18 15.23 5.74
CA ASP A 227 7.00 15.89 4.43
C ASP A 227 6.89 14.88 3.28
N ASN A 228 7.04 13.57 3.56
CA ASN A 228 7.10 12.52 2.56
C ASN A 228 8.03 12.88 1.39
N HIS A 229 9.21 13.42 1.70
CA HIS A 229 9.99 14.22 0.75
C HIS A 229 10.32 13.51 -0.59
N ASP A 230 10.47 12.19 -0.56
CA ASP A 230 10.78 11.31 -1.68
C ASP A 230 9.55 10.50 -2.17
N GLY A 231 8.40 10.65 -1.52
CA GLY A 231 7.18 9.87 -1.79
C GLY A 231 7.16 8.48 -1.15
N PHE A 232 8.18 8.09 -0.37
CA PHE A 232 8.36 6.74 0.17
C PHE A 232 8.15 6.63 1.69
N ALA A 233 7.85 7.72 2.38
CA ALA A 233 7.50 7.65 3.79
C ALA A 233 6.16 6.91 3.98
N LEU A 234 6.01 6.16 5.07
CA LEU A 234 4.78 5.40 5.33
C LEU A 234 3.66 6.38 5.67
N PRO A 235 2.52 6.33 4.94
CA PRO A 235 1.36 7.11 5.32
C PRO A 235 0.86 6.70 6.71
N PRO A 236 0.36 7.65 7.52
CA PRO A 236 -0.22 7.36 8.82
C PRO A 236 -1.34 6.30 8.74
N CYS A 237 -1.45 5.48 9.79
CA CYS A 237 -2.55 4.52 9.93
C CYS A 237 -3.90 5.24 10.06
N TRP A 238 -4.96 4.60 9.55
CA TRP A 238 -6.35 5.02 9.74
C TRP A 238 -7.13 3.98 10.55
N SER A 239 -8.29 4.40 11.05
CA SER A 239 -9.24 3.51 11.71
C SER A 239 -10.34 3.08 10.73
N ALA A 240 -10.77 1.83 10.84
CA ALA A 240 -11.91 1.28 10.15
C ALA A 240 -13.07 1.11 11.15
N PRO A 241 -14.13 1.95 11.08
CA PRO A 241 -15.26 1.85 11.98
C PRO A 241 -15.87 0.44 11.96
N ASP A 242 -16.21 -0.08 13.12
CA ASP A 242 -16.80 -1.41 13.30
C ASP A 242 -15.93 -2.61 12.85
N ASP A 243 -14.63 -2.41 12.57
CA ASP A 243 -13.67 -3.48 12.26
C ASP A 243 -12.32 -3.25 12.97
N SER A 244 -12.31 -3.55 14.28
CA SER A 244 -11.11 -3.42 15.12
C SER A 244 -9.97 -4.32 14.66
N ASP A 245 -10.29 -5.51 14.14
CA ASP A 245 -9.28 -6.46 13.65
C ASP A 245 -8.55 -5.90 12.42
N TYR A 246 -9.30 -5.31 11.49
CA TYR A 246 -8.71 -4.65 10.33
C TYR A 246 -7.89 -3.42 10.75
N THR A 247 -8.42 -2.60 11.66
CA THR A 247 -7.70 -1.43 12.21
C THR A 247 -6.37 -1.85 12.84
N GLN A 248 -6.40 -2.89 13.68
CA GLN A 248 -5.21 -3.43 14.33
C GLN A 248 -4.21 -3.96 13.29
N TRP A 249 -4.67 -4.71 12.29
CA TRP A 249 -3.81 -5.24 11.23
C TRP A 249 -3.15 -4.13 10.38
N VAL A 250 -3.87 -3.06 10.02
CA VAL A 250 -3.30 -1.91 9.29
C VAL A 250 -2.29 -1.15 10.16
N SER A 251 -2.52 -1.07 11.46
CA SER A 251 -1.58 -0.47 12.41
C SER A 251 -0.30 -1.30 12.49
N ASP A 252 -0.43 -2.60 12.72
CA ASP A 252 0.69 -3.52 12.88
C ASP A 252 1.54 -3.59 11.61
N ILE A 253 0.93 -3.72 10.43
CA ILE A 253 1.68 -3.80 9.18
C ILE A 253 2.53 -2.55 8.88
N LYS A 254 2.14 -1.39 9.41
CA LYS A 254 2.88 -0.12 9.30
C LYS A 254 3.89 0.08 10.42
N ALA A 255 3.87 -0.75 11.47
CA ALA A 255 4.79 -0.62 12.59
C ALA A 255 6.26 -0.82 12.17
N ALA A 256 7.16 -0.18 12.91
CA ALA A 256 8.60 -0.36 12.76
C ALA A 256 9.03 -1.80 13.11
N GLU A 257 8.41 -2.40 14.13
CA GLU A 257 8.68 -3.80 14.50
C GLU A 257 8.42 -4.75 13.33
N THR A 258 7.31 -4.56 12.61
CA THR A 258 6.97 -5.38 11.44
C THR A 258 7.94 -5.22 10.27
N TYR A 259 8.56 -4.04 10.12
CA TYR A 259 9.66 -3.89 9.16
C TYR A 259 10.81 -4.85 9.49
N HIS A 260 11.24 -4.85 10.74
CA HIS A 260 12.37 -5.67 11.19
C HIS A 260 12.03 -7.17 11.25
N SER A 261 10.80 -7.53 11.59
CA SER A 261 10.39 -8.93 11.72
C SER A 261 9.97 -9.59 10.40
N ASN A 262 9.53 -8.82 9.41
CA ASN A 262 8.99 -9.35 8.15
C ASN A 262 9.69 -8.78 6.92
N PHE A 263 9.66 -7.46 6.71
CA PHE A 263 10.17 -6.85 5.47
C PHE A 263 11.67 -7.05 5.29
N GLN A 264 12.47 -6.90 6.35
CA GLN A 264 13.91 -7.21 6.30
C GLN A 264 14.19 -8.71 6.12
N VAL A 265 13.32 -9.58 6.64
CA VAL A 265 13.44 -11.04 6.43
C VAL A 265 13.19 -11.38 4.96
N TRP A 266 12.11 -10.87 4.37
CA TRP A 266 11.82 -11.05 2.94
C TRP A 266 12.90 -10.44 2.05
N GLU A 267 13.41 -9.26 2.39
CA GLU A 267 14.50 -8.62 1.66
C GLU A 267 15.77 -9.45 1.65
N SER A 268 16.09 -10.10 2.77
CA SER A 268 17.21 -11.02 2.89
C SER A 268 16.97 -12.33 2.13
N GLN A 269 15.83 -12.99 2.36
CA GLN A 269 15.51 -14.28 1.74
C GLN A 269 15.46 -14.21 0.22
N TYR A 270 14.82 -13.18 -0.34
CA TYR A 270 14.69 -13.03 -1.79
C TYR A 270 15.96 -12.51 -2.47
N ARG A 271 17.05 -12.35 -1.73
CA ARG A 271 18.41 -12.09 -2.25
C ARG A 271 19.40 -13.18 -1.89
N ASP A 272 19.03 -14.17 -1.08
CA ASP A 272 19.89 -15.29 -0.70
C ASP A 272 19.90 -16.36 -1.80
N PRO A 273 21.04 -16.60 -2.48
CA PRO A 273 21.10 -17.63 -3.52
C PRO A 273 20.79 -19.04 -3.00
N ARG A 274 21.07 -19.34 -1.72
CA ARG A 274 20.76 -20.66 -1.14
C ARG A 274 19.28 -20.85 -0.89
N TYR A 275 18.57 -19.77 -0.61
CA TYR A 275 17.13 -19.79 -0.44
C TYR A 275 16.45 -19.93 -1.80
N LEU A 276 16.80 -19.04 -2.74
CA LEU A 276 16.19 -18.96 -4.06
C LEU A 276 16.39 -20.23 -4.91
N ALA A 277 17.58 -20.85 -4.86
CA ALA A 277 17.88 -22.04 -5.66
C ALA A 277 17.07 -23.31 -5.29
N LYS A 278 16.21 -23.23 -4.26
CA LYS A 278 15.31 -24.31 -3.83
C LYS A 278 13.91 -24.19 -4.43
N LEU A 279 13.59 -23.06 -5.05
CA LEU A 279 12.25 -22.73 -5.50
C LEU A 279 12.21 -22.76 -7.02
N THR A 280 11.16 -23.35 -7.58
CA THR A 280 10.78 -23.06 -8.97
C THR A 280 10.32 -21.61 -9.11
N LEU A 281 10.25 -21.10 -10.33
CA LEU A 281 9.77 -19.76 -10.60
C LEU A 281 8.30 -19.59 -10.17
N GLY A 282 7.46 -20.61 -10.37
CA GLY A 282 6.08 -20.63 -9.88
C GLY A 282 5.98 -20.63 -8.35
N GLN A 283 6.83 -21.37 -7.65
CA GLN A 283 6.88 -21.37 -6.18
C GLN A 283 7.29 -20.00 -5.64
N LEU A 284 8.37 -19.42 -6.17
CA LEU A 284 8.83 -18.09 -5.76
C LEU A 284 7.74 -17.03 -5.99
N GLY A 285 7.09 -17.05 -7.16
CA GLY A 285 6.03 -16.10 -7.49
C GLY A 285 4.81 -16.22 -6.57
N SER A 286 4.36 -17.45 -6.32
CA SER A 286 3.24 -17.68 -5.39
C SER A 286 3.58 -17.27 -3.96
N GLU A 287 4.81 -17.52 -3.51
CA GLU A 287 5.23 -17.16 -2.16
C GLU A 287 5.32 -15.63 -1.99
N MET A 288 5.93 -14.93 -2.95
CA MET A 288 6.04 -13.47 -2.93
C MET A 288 4.67 -12.80 -3.03
N GLU A 289 3.77 -13.28 -3.90
CA GLU A 289 2.42 -12.74 -4.07
C GLU A 289 1.60 -12.83 -2.76
N LEU A 290 1.67 -13.97 -2.06
CA LEU A 290 0.82 -14.24 -0.90
C LEU A 290 1.43 -13.79 0.43
N GLY A 291 2.74 -13.57 0.47
CA GLY A 291 3.47 -13.10 1.65
C GLY A 291 3.75 -11.61 1.59
N LEU A 292 4.62 -11.20 0.68
CA LEU A 292 5.21 -9.87 0.63
C LEU A 292 4.34 -8.85 -0.13
N HIS A 293 3.81 -9.23 -1.29
CA HIS A 293 3.13 -8.32 -2.22
C HIS A 293 1.92 -7.62 -1.59
N ASP A 294 0.95 -8.39 -1.08
CA ASP A 294 -0.25 -7.83 -0.42
C ASP A 294 0.15 -6.89 0.73
N TRP A 295 1.26 -7.21 1.41
CA TRP A 295 1.78 -6.43 2.52
C TRP A 295 2.45 -5.12 2.07
N LEU A 296 3.19 -5.12 0.96
CA LEU A 296 3.75 -3.90 0.36
C LEU A 296 2.66 -2.90 0.01
N HIS A 297 1.59 -3.38 -0.62
CA HIS A 297 0.43 -2.57 -0.97
C HIS A 297 -0.19 -1.90 0.27
N MET A 298 -0.51 -2.67 1.32
CA MET A 298 -1.18 -2.11 2.50
C MET A 298 -0.25 -1.30 3.41
N ARG A 299 1.05 -1.63 3.46
CA ARG A 299 2.05 -0.86 4.23
C ARG A 299 2.23 0.56 3.69
N TRP A 300 2.26 0.75 2.37
CA TRP A 300 2.38 2.07 1.75
C TRP A 300 1.05 2.71 1.34
N ALA A 301 -0.09 2.02 1.51
CA ALA A 301 -1.39 2.62 1.27
C ALA A 301 -1.65 3.82 2.21
N SER A 302 -2.08 4.94 1.63
CA SER A 302 -2.81 5.98 2.36
C SER A 302 -4.27 5.57 2.53
N VAL A 303 -5.01 6.28 3.39
CA VAL A 303 -6.45 6.06 3.53
C VAL A 303 -7.13 6.26 2.16
N PRO A 304 -7.95 5.31 1.69
CA PRO A 304 -8.75 5.49 0.48
C PRO A 304 -9.72 6.66 0.64
N ARG A 305 -9.93 7.43 -0.44
CA ARG A 305 -10.81 8.61 -0.44
C ARG A 305 -11.76 8.57 -1.62
N ASP A 306 -12.97 9.13 -1.45
CA ASP A 306 -13.88 9.34 -2.58
C ASP A 306 -13.29 10.43 -3.48
N PRO A 307 -13.05 10.15 -4.78
CA PRO A 307 -12.40 11.10 -5.68
C PRO A 307 -13.17 12.41 -5.90
N SER A 308 -14.48 12.42 -5.62
CA SER A 308 -15.35 13.58 -5.88
C SER A 308 -15.25 14.65 -4.79
N ASN A 309 -14.93 14.25 -3.55
CA ASN A 309 -14.97 15.15 -2.39
C ASN A 309 -13.82 14.94 -1.39
N GLY A 310 -12.97 13.92 -1.57
CA GLY A 310 -11.84 13.62 -0.69
C GLY A 310 -12.21 12.98 0.66
N ALA A 311 -13.48 12.63 0.88
CA ALA A 311 -13.94 12.00 2.11
C ALA A 311 -13.26 10.63 2.31
N PRO A 312 -12.80 10.29 3.53
CA PRO A 312 -12.25 8.96 3.83
C PRO A 312 -13.28 7.85 3.59
N VAL A 313 -12.85 6.76 2.95
CA VAL A 313 -13.69 5.58 2.66
C VAL A 313 -12.93 4.32 3.08
N PRO A 314 -12.71 4.05 4.38
CA PRO A 314 -11.67 3.13 4.89
C PRO A 314 -11.75 1.70 4.36
N PHE A 315 -12.90 1.28 3.85
CA PHE A 315 -13.13 -0.03 3.24
C PHE A 315 -12.94 -0.07 1.71
N ALA A 316 -12.50 1.05 1.15
CA ALA A 316 -12.39 1.33 -0.28
C ALA A 316 -13.71 1.21 -1.04
N ARG A 317 -13.62 1.27 -2.37
CA ARG A 317 -14.73 1.12 -3.31
C ARG A 317 -15.29 -0.31 -3.27
N ASP A 318 -16.59 -0.45 -3.52
CA ASP A 318 -17.17 -1.76 -3.82
C ASP A 318 -16.60 -2.31 -5.15
N PRO A 319 -16.07 -3.55 -5.21
CA PRO A 319 -15.45 -4.06 -6.44
C PRO A 319 -16.31 -3.96 -7.69
N ALA A 320 -17.65 -3.98 -7.56
CA ALA A 320 -18.59 -3.86 -8.67
C ALA A 320 -19.14 -2.43 -8.90
N ASP A 321 -18.72 -1.43 -8.12
CA ASP A 321 -19.07 -0.01 -8.34
C ASP A 321 -18.19 0.60 -9.43
N PHE A 322 -18.73 0.73 -10.64
CA PHE A 322 -18.03 1.31 -11.79
C PHE A 322 -18.43 2.76 -12.07
N ALA A 323 -18.86 3.51 -11.06
CA ALA A 323 -19.16 4.93 -11.23
C ALA A 323 -17.94 5.72 -11.74
N ALA A 324 -18.18 6.69 -12.62
CA ALA A 324 -17.14 7.46 -13.31
C ALA A 324 -16.13 8.12 -12.36
N ARG A 325 -16.56 8.53 -11.16
CA ARG A 325 -15.69 9.13 -10.14
C ARG A 325 -14.47 8.26 -9.79
N TRP A 326 -14.63 6.93 -9.79
CA TRP A 326 -13.55 6.02 -9.42
C TRP A 326 -12.45 5.91 -10.47
N TYR A 327 -12.71 6.31 -11.71
CA TYR A 327 -11.69 6.33 -12.78
C TYR A 327 -10.80 7.57 -12.71
N ALA A 328 -11.16 8.57 -11.91
CA ALA A 328 -10.40 9.80 -11.76
C ALA A 328 -8.96 9.53 -11.24
N PRO A 329 -7.97 10.35 -11.61
CA PRO A 329 -6.57 10.16 -11.22
C PRO A 329 -6.35 10.25 -9.70
N GLN A 330 -7.26 10.87 -8.96
CA GLN A 330 -7.23 10.93 -7.50
C GLN A 330 -7.47 9.56 -6.85
N ASN A 331 -8.05 8.59 -7.58
CA ASN A 331 -8.14 7.21 -7.13
C ASN A 331 -6.88 6.43 -7.48
N ASP A 332 -5.88 6.51 -6.60
CA ASP A 332 -4.60 5.82 -6.64
C ASP A 332 -4.38 4.93 -5.40
N PHE A 333 -5.48 4.43 -4.82
CA PHE A 333 -5.43 3.64 -3.61
C PHE A 333 -4.70 2.30 -3.84
N LEU A 334 -3.62 2.08 -3.09
CA LEU A 334 -2.80 0.87 -3.20
C LEU A 334 -3.53 -0.41 -2.78
N GLY A 335 -4.57 -0.32 -1.94
CA GLY A 335 -5.29 -1.48 -1.42
C GLY A 335 -6.30 -2.14 -2.39
N ASP A 336 -6.48 -1.61 -3.60
CA ASP A 336 -7.39 -2.12 -4.64
C ASP A 336 -6.65 -2.20 -6.00
N PRO A 337 -6.57 -3.36 -6.68
CA PRO A 337 -5.95 -3.47 -8.00
C PRO A 337 -6.59 -2.57 -9.06
N PHE A 338 -7.85 -2.15 -8.88
CA PHE A 338 -8.45 -1.14 -9.77
C PHE A 338 -7.72 0.21 -9.77
N SER A 339 -6.96 0.51 -8.72
CA SER A 339 -6.27 1.80 -8.56
C SER A 339 -4.80 1.70 -8.17
N SER A 340 -4.32 0.54 -7.71
CA SER A 340 -3.00 0.43 -7.12
C SER A 340 -1.86 0.80 -8.09
N HIS A 341 -1.98 0.44 -9.37
CA HIS A 341 -1.02 0.79 -10.42
C HIS A 341 -0.92 2.30 -10.71
N VAL A 342 -1.89 3.11 -10.29
CA VAL A 342 -1.84 4.57 -10.44
C VAL A 342 -0.95 5.21 -9.38
N ASN A 343 -0.73 4.54 -8.25
CA ASN A 343 0.14 5.05 -7.21
C ASN A 343 1.61 4.98 -7.65
N PRO A 344 2.42 6.04 -7.53
CA PRO A 344 3.82 5.99 -7.94
C PRO A 344 4.63 4.92 -7.21
N VAL A 345 4.34 4.67 -5.92
CA VAL A 345 5.06 3.70 -5.08
C VAL A 345 4.91 2.27 -5.59
N PHE A 346 3.79 1.98 -6.27
CA PHE A 346 3.55 0.70 -6.95
C PHE A 346 4.74 0.29 -7.80
N TRP A 347 5.21 1.19 -8.66
CA TRP A 347 6.27 0.89 -9.63
C TRP A 347 7.62 0.63 -8.99
N HIS A 348 7.89 1.28 -7.85
CA HIS A 348 9.14 1.12 -7.13
C HIS A 348 9.27 -0.26 -6.48
N PHE A 349 8.22 -0.71 -5.76
CA PHE A 349 8.25 -2.02 -5.13
C PHE A 349 7.97 -3.16 -6.12
N HIS A 350 7.17 -2.95 -7.16
CA HIS A 350 7.03 -3.95 -8.24
C HIS A 350 8.33 -4.10 -9.03
N GLY A 351 9.06 -3.00 -9.27
CA GLY A 351 10.43 -3.06 -9.78
C GLY A 351 11.37 -3.83 -8.86
N TRP A 352 11.28 -3.61 -7.54
CA TRP A 352 12.06 -4.38 -6.57
C TRP A 352 11.74 -5.87 -6.64
N ILE A 353 10.46 -6.25 -6.78
CA ILE A 353 10.03 -7.65 -6.93
C ILE A 353 10.58 -8.24 -8.23
N ASP A 354 10.44 -7.52 -9.34
CA ASP A 354 10.92 -7.92 -10.67
C ASP A 354 12.43 -8.18 -10.69
N ASP A 355 13.21 -7.35 -10.00
CA ASP A 355 14.66 -7.54 -9.90
C ASP A 355 15.05 -8.84 -9.16
N ARG A 356 14.20 -9.34 -8.24
CA ARG A 356 14.44 -10.62 -7.52
C ARG A 356 14.37 -11.83 -8.45
N ILE A 357 13.68 -11.72 -9.58
CA ILE A 357 13.65 -12.79 -10.59
C ILE A 357 15.06 -12.99 -11.17
N GLU A 358 15.85 -11.93 -11.31
CA GLU A 358 17.25 -12.04 -11.75
C GLU A 358 18.17 -12.57 -10.64
N ASP A 359 17.88 -12.28 -9.37
CA ASP A 359 18.53 -12.93 -8.22
C ASP A 359 18.26 -14.45 -8.23
N TRP A 360 17.02 -14.85 -8.51
CA TRP A 360 16.62 -16.26 -8.65
C TRP A 360 17.33 -16.94 -9.82
N PHE A 361 17.39 -16.30 -10.98
CA PHE A 361 18.13 -16.84 -12.12
C PHE A 361 19.62 -17.04 -11.77
N ARG A 362 20.26 -16.04 -11.16
CA ARG A 362 21.67 -16.15 -10.71
C ARG A 362 21.85 -17.26 -9.67
N ALA A 363 20.86 -17.48 -8.80
CA ALA A 363 20.88 -18.56 -7.84
C ALA A 363 20.85 -19.94 -8.53
N HIS A 364 19.98 -20.13 -9.53
CA HIS A 364 19.95 -21.37 -10.31
C HIS A 364 21.20 -21.55 -11.16
N GLU A 365 21.74 -20.52 -11.80
CA GLU A 365 23.00 -20.64 -12.52
C GLU A 365 24.17 -21.04 -11.59
N ARG A 366 24.11 -20.64 -10.32
CA ARG A 366 25.13 -21.03 -9.32
C ARG A 366 25.00 -22.47 -8.85
N PHE A 367 23.78 -22.94 -8.56
CA PHE A 367 23.55 -24.24 -7.90
C PHE A 367 23.06 -25.34 -8.85
N ASN A 368 22.52 -24.98 -10.01
CA ASN A 368 21.92 -25.83 -11.02
C ASN A 368 22.29 -25.31 -12.44
N PRO A 369 23.60 -25.22 -12.77
CA PRO A 369 24.08 -24.47 -13.94
C PRO A 369 23.49 -25.02 -15.26
N GLY A 370 22.94 -24.12 -16.08
CA GLY A 370 22.36 -24.47 -17.38
C GLY A 370 20.98 -25.11 -17.33
N GLU A 371 20.40 -25.34 -16.15
CA GLU A 371 19.04 -25.88 -16.02
C GLU A 371 17.94 -24.82 -16.21
N VAL A 372 18.32 -23.53 -16.23
CA VAL A 372 17.42 -22.42 -16.54
C VAL A 372 17.94 -21.67 -17.76
N SER A 373 17.17 -21.64 -18.83
CA SER A 373 17.55 -20.96 -20.08
C SER A 373 16.74 -19.69 -20.27
N ARG A 374 17.40 -18.59 -20.66
CA ARG A 374 16.71 -17.34 -21.01
C ARG A 374 15.98 -17.48 -22.35
N LEU A 375 14.84 -16.81 -22.46
CA LEU A 375 13.98 -16.77 -23.65
C LEU A 375 13.30 -15.40 -23.73
N GLU A 376 12.90 -14.97 -24.91
CA GLU A 376 11.96 -13.84 -25.05
C GLU A 376 10.54 -14.40 -25.27
N VAL A 377 9.59 -13.96 -24.45
CA VAL A 377 8.18 -14.35 -24.53
C VAL A 377 7.34 -13.07 -24.62
N ASN A 378 6.56 -12.90 -25.67
CA ASN A 378 5.74 -11.69 -25.92
C ASN A 378 6.53 -10.37 -25.77
N GLY A 379 7.77 -10.32 -26.27
CA GLY A 379 8.64 -9.13 -26.16
C GLY A 379 9.24 -8.90 -24.76
N VAL A 380 9.04 -9.83 -23.81
CA VAL A 380 9.56 -9.74 -22.44
C VAL A 380 10.72 -10.71 -22.28
N LYS A 381 11.83 -10.21 -21.71
CA LYS A 381 12.97 -11.05 -21.30
C LYS A 381 12.54 -11.99 -20.17
N TRP A 382 12.54 -13.28 -20.47
CA TRP A 382 11.99 -14.34 -19.65
C TRP A 382 12.84 -15.61 -19.68
N PHE A 383 12.24 -16.75 -19.33
CA PHE A 383 12.89 -18.06 -19.24
C PHE A 383 12.07 -19.13 -19.96
N ALA A 384 12.76 -20.11 -20.54
CA ALA A 384 12.13 -21.27 -21.16
C ALA A 384 11.59 -22.23 -20.09
N GLN A 385 10.52 -22.95 -20.42
CA GLN A 385 9.99 -24.03 -19.59
C GLN A 385 11.04 -25.12 -19.35
N GLY A 386 11.09 -25.65 -18.14
CA GLY A 386 12.05 -26.66 -17.74
C GLY A 386 11.84 -27.10 -16.30
N ARG A 387 12.87 -27.68 -15.68
CA ARG A 387 12.78 -28.18 -14.29
C ARG A 387 12.33 -27.11 -13.29
N TRP A 388 12.77 -25.87 -13.49
CA TRP A 388 12.54 -24.76 -12.57
C TRP A 388 11.53 -23.72 -13.07
N VAL A 389 10.96 -23.92 -14.26
CA VAL A 389 9.96 -23.03 -14.87
C VAL A 389 8.84 -23.93 -15.38
N GLU A 390 7.73 -23.98 -14.65
CA GLU A 390 6.70 -25.01 -14.82
C GLU A 390 5.91 -24.87 -16.12
N VAL A 391 5.70 -23.65 -16.60
CA VAL A 391 4.86 -23.35 -17.78
C VAL A 391 5.56 -22.38 -18.72
N ALA A 392 5.28 -22.49 -20.02
CA ALA A 392 5.83 -21.63 -21.07
C ALA A 392 4.89 -20.49 -21.50
N ASP A 393 3.64 -20.51 -21.03
CA ASP A 393 2.52 -19.72 -21.52
C ASP A 393 1.96 -18.80 -20.41
N PRO A 394 2.72 -17.79 -19.96
CA PRO A 394 2.25 -16.89 -18.92
C PRO A 394 0.98 -16.13 -19.34
N TRP A 395 0.08 -15.93 -18.39
CA TRP A 395 -1.26 -15.40 -18.63
C TRP A 395 -1.32 -13.87 -18.51
N LEU A 396 -1.66 -13.20 -19.60
CA LEU A 396 -1.90 -11.76 -19.69
C LEU A 396 -3.39 -11.47 -19.94
N GLY A 397 -4.29 -12.34 -19.45
CA GLY A 397 -5.70 -12.26 -19.78
C GLY A 397 -6.02 -12.81 -21.17
N PRO A 398 -7.07 -12.29 -21.81
CA PRO A 398 -7.50 -12.68 -23.15
C PRO A 398 -6.42 -12.58 -24.24
N ASP A 399 -5.46 -11.65 -24.10
CA ASP A 399 -4.41 -11.46 -25.10
C ASP A 399 -3.52 -12.70 -25.29
N THR A 400 -3.39 -13.56 -24.28
CA THR A 400 -2.62 -14.82 -24.41
C THR A 400 -3.46 -16.08 -24.35
N HIS A 401 -4.64 -16.06 -23.72
CA HIS A 401 -5.47 -17.26 -23.52
C HIS A 401 -6.98 -17.04 -23.76
N GLY A 402 -7.33 -15.97 -24.48
CA GLY A 402 -8.69 -15.70 -24.94
C GLY A 402 -9.14 -16.71 -26.00
N CYS A 403 -10.44 -16.76 -26.25
CA CYS A 403 -11.03 -17.70 -27.22
C CYS A 403 -11.54 -16.98 -28.48
N SER A 404 -11.67 -15.65 -28.45
CA SER A 404 -12.28 -14.87 -29.52
C SER A 404 -11.25 -14.32 -30.51
N THR A 405 -11.45 -14.59 -31.80
CA THR A 405 -10.75 -13.90 -32.90
C THR A 405 -11.47 -12.62 -33.32
N THR A 406 -12.60 -12.28 -32.70
CA THR A 406 -13.39 -11.10 -33.01
C THR A 406 -12.66 -9.84 -32.52
N PRO A 407 -12.34 -8.89 -33.42
CA PRO A 407 -11.72 -7.63 -33.03
C PRO A 407 -12.61 -6.85 -32.05
N GLY A 408 -12.00 -6.32 -31.00
CA GLY A 408 -12.65 -5.41 -30.06
C GLY A 408 -12.78 -3.99 -30.62
N LEU A 409 -13.38 -3.09 -29.82
CA LEU A 409 -13.54 -1.68 -30.18
C LEU A 409 -12.20 -0.94 -30.39
N GLN A 410 -11.11 -1.45 -29.81
CA GLN A 410 -9.75 -0.94 -30.03
C GLN A 410 -9.00 -1.77 -31.08
N MET A 411 -8.29 -1.08 -31.97
CA MET A 411 -7.47 -1.69 -33.00
C MET A 411 -6.38 -2.56 -32.36
N GLY A 412 -6.38 -3.86 -32.69
CA GLY A 412 -5.37 -4.81 -32.22
C GLY A 412 -5.68 -5.56 -30.92
N ARG A 413 -6.84 -5.36 -30.29
CA ARG A 413 -7.28 -6.13 -29.10
C ARG A 413 -8.55 -6.93 -29.39
N SER A 414 -8.76 -8.02 -28.65
CA SER A 414 -9.99 -8.83 -28.77
C SER A 414 -11.17 -8.14 -28.09
N MET A 415 -12.40 -8.53 -28.45
CA MET A 415 -13.63 -8.08 -27.80
C MET A 415 -13.70 -8.40 -26.30
N GLU A 416 -12.88 -9.35 -25.84
CA GLU A 416 -12.80 -9.75 -24.44
C GLU A 416 -12.11 -8.67 -23.58
N MET A 417 -11.32 -7.79 -24.21
CA MET A 417 -10.66 -6.63 -23.57
C MET A 417 -11.53 -5.36 -23.57
N ASP A 418 -12.80 -5.44 -24.00
CA ASP A 418 -13.76 -4.33 -23.92
C ASP A 418 -14.11 -4.04 -22.43
N PRO A 419 -14.07 -2.77 -21.98
CA PRO A 419 -14.54 -2.37 -20.65
C PRO A 419 -15.87 -2.98 -20.21
N GLU A 420 -16.89 -3.08 -21.08
CA GLU A 420 -18.18 -3.66 -20.68
C GLU A 420 -18.10 -5.18 -20.46
N THR A 421 -17.29 -5.89 -21.27
CA THR A 421 -17.01 -7.31 -21.05
C THR A 421 -16.27 -7.53 -19.74
N MET A 422 -15.27 -6.70 -19.43
CA MET A 422 -14.55 -6.79 -18.16
C MET A 422 -15.43 -6.47 -16.95
N LYS A 423 -16.33 -5.49 -17.05
CA LYS A 423 -17.34 -5.21 -16.01
C LYS A 423 -18.27 -6.39 -15.80
N LEU A 424 -18.71 -7.05 -16.87
CA LEU A 424 -19.52 -8.27 -16.78
C LEU A 424 -18.76 -9.40 -16.08
N ALA A 425 -17.51 -9.64 -16.44
CA ALA A 425 -16.65 -10.64 -15.80
C ALA A 425 -16.44 -10.38 -14.30
N LEU A 426 -16.24 -9.12 -13.92
CA LEU A 426 -16.13 -8.71 -12.51
C LEU A 426 -17.45 -8.94 -11.77
N ARG A 427 -18.60 -8.62 -12.38
CA ARG A 427 -19.92 -8.91 -11.81
C ARG A 427 -20.13 -10.40 -11.63
N ILE A 428 -19.77 -11.25 -12.60
CA ILE A 428 -19.86 -12.71 -12.47
C ILE A 428 -18.99 -13.20 -11.29
N THR A 429 -17.76 -12.67 -11.20
CA THR A 429 -16.78 -13.06 -10.18
C THR A 429 -17.24 -12.70 -8.76
N PHE A 430 -17.87 -11.54 -8.59
CA PHE A 430 -18.27 -11.02 -7.27
C PHE A 430 -19.75 -11.17 -6.93
N ALA A 431 -20.61 -11.53 -7.89
CA ALA A 431 -22.01 -11.80 -7.61
C ALA A 431 -22.11 -12.89 -6.55
N GLU A 432 -22.99 -12.70 -5.57
CA GLU A 432 -23.32 -13.74 -4.62
C GLU A 432 -24.06 -14.88 -5.34
N GLU A 433 -23.94 -16.10 -4.85
CA GLU A 433 -24.88 -17.15 -5.22
C GLU A 433 -26.19 -16.88 -4.46
N ASP A 434 -27.33 -16.96 -5.14
CA ASP A 434 -28.64 -16.66 -4.57
C ASP A 434 -28.83 -17.40 -3.23
N GLY A 435 -28.98 -16.65 -2.13
CA GLY A 435 -29.22 -17.17 -0.78
C GLY A 435 -28.34 -16.63 0.35
N LEU A 436 -27.28 -15.87 0.06
CA LEU A 436 -26.31 -15.43 1.08
C LEU A 436 -26.49 -13.98 1.61
N GLN A 437 -27.37 -13.16 1.01
CA GLN A 437 -27.58 -11.76 1.42
C GLN A 437 -27.90 -11.59 2.92
N ALA A 438 -28.52 -12.60 3.56
CA ALA A 438 -28.83 -12.57 4.99
C ALA A 438 -27.60 -12.75 5.91
N LEU A 439 -26.52 -13.40 5.43
CA LEU A 439 -25.28 -13.62 6.18
C LEU A 439 -24.27 -12.47 6.02
N PHE A 440 -24.33 -11.72 4.91
CA PHE A 440 -23.39 -10.64 4.60
C PHE A 440 -23.50 -9.39 5.47
N LYS A 441 -24.61 -9.18 6.19
CA LYS A 441 -24.67 -8.16 7.26
C LYS A 441 -23.61 -8.38 8.37
N ARG A 442 -22.97 -9.56 8.43
CA ARG A 442 -21.97 -9.91 9.45
C ARG A 442 -20.52 -10.01 8.94
N VAL A 443 -20.26 -9.88 7.63
CA VAL A 443 -18.88 -9.95 7.10
C VAL A 443 -18.39 -8.54 6.76
N PRO A 444 -17.38 -8.00 7.46
CA PRO A 444 -16.91 -6.65 7.19
C PRO A 444 -16.29 -6.54 5.79
N LYS A 445 -16.69 -5.50 5.04
CA LYS A 445 -16.11 -5.19 3.72
C LYS A 445 -14.68 -4.71 3.94
N ARG A 446 -13.66 -5.35 3.35
CA ARG A 446 -12.24 -4.94 3.47
C ARG A 446 -11.62 -4.67 2.09
N PRO A 447 -10.62 -3.79 1.99
CA PRO A 447 -9.83 -3.62 0.76
C PRO A 447 -9.26 -4.92 0.23
N TRP A 448 -9.04 -5.01 -1.09
CA TRP A 448 -8.63 -6.23 -1.78
C TRP A 448 -7.46 -6.94 -1.11
N TYR A 449 -6.34 -6.24 -0.93
CA TYR A 449 -5.12 -6.78 -0.33
C TYR A 449 -5.20 -6.98 1.20
N ALA A 450 -6.33 -6.66 1.82
CA ALA A 450 -6.62 -6.92 3.24
C ALA A 450 -7.66 -8.04 3.47
N ARG A 451 -8.27 -8.59 2.40
CA ARG A 451 -9.33 -9.63 2.51
C ARG A 451 -8.84 -10.93 3.14
N HIS A 452 -7.54 -11.19 3.08
CA HIS A 452 -6.91 -12.40 3.60
C HIS A 452 -6.06 -12.13 4.85
N LEU A 453 -6.28 -10.99 5.52
CA LEU A 453 -5.55 -10.65 6.74
C LEU A 453 -5.68 -11.76 7.80
N LYS A 454 -4.61 -11.93 8.57
CA LYS A 454 -4.55 -12.80 9.73
C LYS A 454 -3.81 -12.05 10.82
N LEU A 455 -4.45 -11.88 11.97
CA LEU A 455 -3.78 -11.45 13.19
C LEU A 455 -2.93 -12.62 13.70
N LYS A 456 -1.73 -12.32 14.19
CA LYS A 456 -0.84 -13.31 14.80
C LYS A 456 -0.97 -13.28 16.31
#